data_AF-A0A1B8HT13-F1
#
_entry.id   AF-A0A1B8HT13-F1
#
_cell.length_a   1.000
_cell.length_b   1.000
_cell.length_c   1.000
_cell.angle_alpha   90.00
_cell.angle_beta   90.00
_cell.angle_gamma   90.00
#
_symmetry.space_group_name_H-M   'P 1'
#
loop_
_entity.id
_entity.type
_entity.pdbx_description
1 polymer ?
#
loop_
_entity_poly.entity_id
_entity_poly.type
_entity_poly.pdbx_seq_one_letter_code
_entity_poly.pdbx_strand_id
1 'polypeptide(L)'
;MKNPKLIVKPFAKNGQKNVIPENYETSMEGNQATWDQGFGQITMLPVAAGGLPPKGQDFNGIFNQLSENIVYLSQGGRFKFSAEYAESIGGYPKGAILQSDDEKKEYQSLIGNNKVNFNVAPDISASWEVIGGSYATKAELTNGLNKKVNTSDVSQTLGNDLTKLPSLDLVTRELGKKASTADVNGKLAKDQNGADIPDKTKFIENLGLGDSAHLLSDGNQVFKSGVSSEQSLGVKKGTVFIETSIAGNTHPVTKLKRNTGSEIEVLWPSESGKILIHKDIEKITPKVGEFNQSPFRASELSSGWYSCNGDLYDLTSPQGQALNSLSANYKIDWGIKVSNGKINMPTPRQTDGKTAILRPVNGTARLPGSVEGDAMRRLQGDFYARGVMQADGKRSSVGAAWGKNASLFSNASRSTDEQAIMLNTIADYKYEVVDRVMFDTQNAVPSSDEFRMLNMGVTLTMYLGV
;
A
#
# COMPACT_ATOMS: atom_id res chain seq x y z
N MET A 1 41.21 21.60 -12.95
CA MET A 1 42.35 22.32 -12.33
C MET A 1 43.62 21.50 -12.56
N LYS A 2 44.76 22.13 -12.86
CA LYS A 2 46.05 21.42 -12.98
C LYS A 2 46.59 21.15 -11.58
N ASN A 3 47.11 19.95 -11.34
CA ASN A 3 47.73 19.63 -10.05
C ASN A 3 48.91 20.59 -9.78
N PRO A 4 49.11 21.02 -8.52
CA PRO A 4 50.29 21.78 -8.14
C PRO A 4 51.57 20.97 -8.39
N LYS A 5 52.72 21.64 -8.42
CA LYS A 5 54.01 20.96 -8.52
C LYS A 5 54.23 20.09 -7.29
N LEU A 6 54.30 18.77 -7.48
CA LEU A 6 54.48 17.81 -6.40
C LEU A 6 55.94 17.79 -5.92
N ILE A 7 56.12 17.67 -4.60
CA ILE A 7 57.43 17.46 -3.98
C ILE A 7 57.81 15.99 -4.16
N VAL A 8 59.00 15.72 -4.72
CA VAL A 8 59.45 14.35 -5.04
C VAL A 8 60.27 13.69 -3.95
N LYS A 9 60.78 14.46 -2.98
CA LYS A 9 61.57 13.96 -1.85
C LYS A 9 61.48 14.92 -0.65
N PRO A 10 61.51 14.41 0.59
CA PRO A 10 61.58 15.27 1.77
C PRO A 10 62.81 16.17 1.73
N PHE A 11 62.66 17.40 2.22
CA PHE A 11 63.74 18.35 2.38
C PHE A 11 64.81 17.78 3.32
N ALA A 12 66.09 17.99 3.02
CA ALA A 12 67.20 17.44 3.80
C ALA A 12 67.10 15.92 4.11
N LYS A 13 66.47 15.10 3.24
CA LYS A 13 66.36 13.64 3.44
C LYS A 13 67.71 13.01 3.79
N ASN A 14 68.75 13.38 3.03
CA ASN A 14 70.13 12.93 3.23
C ASN A 14 71.04 14.03 3.83
N GLY A 15 70.49 15.16 4.24
CA GLY A 15 71.23 16.28 4.82
C GLY A 15 71.36 16.16 6.34
N GLN A 16 72.25 16.97 6.94
CA GLN A 16 72.32 17.10 8.40
C GLN A 16 71.02 17.69 8.94
N LYS A 17 70.40 17.01 9.88
CA LYS A 17 69.16 17.43 10.54
C LYS A 17 69.14 16.93 11.98
N ASN A 18 68.49 17.69 12.85
CA ASN A 18 68.18 17.26 14.21
C ASN A 18 66.76 16.65 14.26
N VAL A 19 66.56 15.73 15.19
CA VAL A 19 65.20 15.36 15.62
C VAL A 19 64.71 16.48 16.53
N ILE A 20 63.49 16.99 16.26
CA ILE A 20 62.91 18.09 17.02
C ILE A 20 62.14 17.51 18.20
N PRO A 21 62.56 17.77 19.46
CA PRO A 21 61.85 17.29 20.63
C PRO A 21 60.49 17.97 20.80
N GLU A 22 59.56 17.30 21.49
CA GLU A 22 58.26 17.89 21.81
C GLU A 22 58.43 19.11 22.72
N ASN A 23 59.14 18.93 23.83
CA ASN A 23 59.30 19.92 24.90
C ASN A 23 60.76 20.35 25.06
N TYR A 24 60.96 21.56 25.59
CA TYR A 24 62.29 22.04 25.94
C TYR A 24 62.75 21.46 27.27
N GLU A 25 64.01 21.03 27.34
CA GLU A 25 64.69 20.62 28.57
C GLU A 25 65.88 21.53 28.87
N THR A 26 66.16 21.80 30.14
CA THR A 26 67.27 22.67 30.56
C THR A 26 68.66 22.12 30.20
N SER A 27 68.75 20.84 29.85
CA SER A 27 69.93 20.16 29.32
C SER A 27 70.19 20.48 27.84
N MET A 28 69.20 21.03 27.12
CA MET A 28 69.28 21.37 25.71
C MET A 28 70.00 22.70 25.50
N GLU A 29 70.67 22.84 24.35
CA GLU A 29 71.24 24.12 23.96
C GLU A 29 70.13 25.15 23.73
N GLY A 30 70.31 26.36 24.27
CA GLY A 30 69.24 27.37 24.30
C GLY A 30 68.71 27.81 22.93
N ASN A 31 69.45 27.60 21.85
CA ASN A 31 69.05 27.93 20.48
C ASN A 31 68.46 26.75 19.70
N GLN A 32 68.15 25.63 20.36
CA GLN A 32 67.44 24.51 19.76
C GLN A 32 65.93 24.75 19.66
N ALA A 33 65.32 24.28 18.58
CA ALA A 33 63.88 24.30 18.42
C ALA A 33 63.18 23.09 19.07
N THR A 34 61.94 23.31 19.52
CA THR A 34 61.02 22.24 19.97
C THR A 34 59.64 22.43 19.31
N TRP A 35 58.80 21.39 19.33
CA TRP A 35 57.44 21.51 18.78
C TRP A 35 56.54 22.41 19.62
N ASP A 36 56.65 22.37 20.95
CA ASP A 36 55.84 23.18 21.86
C ASP A 36 56.20 24.68 21.81
N GLN A 37 57.50 25.01 21.80
CA GLN A 37 57.97 26.40 21.94
C GLN A 37 58.50 27.03 20.64
N GLY A 38 58.68 26.24 19.58
CA GLY A 38 59.34 26.69 18.36
C GLY A 38 60.81 27.05 18.63
N PHE A 39 61.29 28.15 18.04
CA PHE A 39 62.62 28.67 18.33
C PHE A 39 62.59 29.55 19.60
N GLY A 40 63.45 29.25 20.57
CA GLY A 40 63.52 29.98 21.83
C GLY A 40 63.90 31.46 21.66
N GLN A 41 63.52 32.30 22.63
CA GLN A 41 63.73 33.77 22.60
C GLN A 41 65.19 34.18 22.39
N ILE A 42 66.15 33.36 22.86
CA ILE A 42 67.59 33.62 22.64
C ILE A 42 67.96 33.69 21.16
N THR A 43 67.14 33.10 20.28
CA THR A 43 67.30 33.16 18.83
C THR A 43 66.73 34.41 18.16
N MET A 44 65.96 35.19 18.92
CA MET A 44 65.32 36.42 18.47
C MET A 44 66.03 37.67 19.00
N LEU A 45 67.11 37.51 19.76
CA LEU A 45 67.94 38.61 20.24
C LEU A 45 69.07 38.91 19.23
N PRO A 46 69.48 40.18 19.08
CA PRO A 46 70.68 40.51 18.32
C PRO A 46 71.91 39.79 18.89
N VAL A 47 72.84 39.38 18.02
CA VAL A 47 74.09 38.72 18.44
C VAL A 47 74.89 39.61 19.41
N ALA A 48 74.85 40.94 19.20
CA ALA A 48 75.48 41.92 20.10
C ALA A 48 74.87 41.95 21.52
N ALA A 49 73.65 41.45 21.70
CA ALA A 49 72.97 41.32 22.99
C ALA A 49 73.06 39.90 23.57
N GLY A 50 73.95 39.04 23.03
CA GLY A 50 74.11 37.65 23.46
C GLY A 50 73.14 36.66 22.81
N GLY A 51 72.41 37.06 21.77
CA GLY A 51 71.55 36.15 21.01
C GLY A 51 72.34 35.10 20.21
N LEU A 52 71.75 33.93 20.03
CA LEU A 52 72.34 32.82 19.29
C LEU A 52 71.49 32.50 18.05
N PRO A 53 72.06 32.36 16.85
CA PRO A 53 71.26 32.06 15.67
C PRO A 53 70.52 30.71 15.81
N PRO A 54 69.32 30.57 15.22
CA PRO A 54 68.68 29.26 15.09
C PRO A 54 69.59 28.25 14.38
N LYS A 55 69.53 26.98 14.78
CA LYS A 55 70.34 25.95 14.12
C LYS A 55 69.77 25.59 12.75
N GLY A 56 70.63 25.60 11.72
CA GLY A 56 70.26 25.12 10.38
C GLY A 56 69.82 23.65 10.37
N GLN A 57 70.34 22.84 11.29
CA GLN A 57 69.94 21.44 11.49
C GLN A 57 68.49 21.32 11.99
N ASP A 58 68.02 22.29 12.78
CA ASP A 58 66.64 22.30 13.28
C ASP A 58 65.68 22.70 12.15
N PHE A 59 66.04 23.72 11.35
CA PHE A 59 65.30 24.03 10.12
C PHE A 59 65.20 22.81 9.20
N ASN A 60 66.32 22.11 8.97
CA ASN A 60 66.34 20.91 8.17
C ASN A 60 65.45 19.81 8.78
N GLY A 61 65.45 19.64 10.11
CA GLY A 61 64.60 18.68 10.83
C GLY A 61 63.12 18.97 10.67
N ILE A 62 62.69 20.20 10.97
CA ILE A 62 61.30 20.67 10.84
C ILE A 62 60.81 20.51 9.40
N PHE A 63 61.57 21.03 8.42
CA PHE A 63 61.17 20.92 7.02
C PHE A 63 61.19 19.49 6.50
N ASN A 64 62.10 18.64 6.99
CA ASN A 64 62.11 17.22 6.67
C ASN A 64 60.80 16.55 7.12
N GLN A 65 60.40 16.71 8.38
CA GLN A 65 59.19 16.08 8.93
C GLN A 65 57.90 16.58 8.26
N LEU A 66 57.79 17.88 7.99
CA LEU A 66 56.64 18.43 7.25
C LEU A 66 56.58 17.93 5.80
N SER A 67 57.71 17.95 5.09
CA SER A 67 57.76 17.52 3.69
C SER A 67 57.64 16.00 3.53
N GLU A 68 58.00 15.21 4.54
CA GLU A 68 57.78 13.76 4.55
C GLU A 68 56.29 13.40 4.49
N ASN A 69 55.47 14.05 5.31
CA ASN A 69 54.01 13.91 5.25
C ASN A 69 53.45 14.33 3.89
N ILE A 70 53.93 15.45 3.34
CA ILE A 70 53.48 15.94 2.02
C ILE A 70 53.85 14.96 0.90
N VAL A 71 55.06 14.42 0.91
CA VAL A 71 55.51 13.43 -0.09
C VAL A 71 54.69 12.15 0.03
N TYR A 72 54.45 11.67 1.24
CA TYR A 72 53.62 10.49 1.50
C TYR A 72 52.21 10.65 0.92
N LEU A 73 51.52 11.75 1.24
CA LEU A 73 50.20 12.06 0.70
C LEU A 73 50.22 12.26 -0.83
N SER A 74 51.26 12.90 -1.37
CA SER A 74 51.41 13.14 -2.82
C SER A 74 51.62 11.84 -3.61
N GLN A 75 52.12 10.79 -2.96
CA GLN A 75 52.25 9.45 -3.53
C GLN A 75 50.95 8.62 -3.41
N GLY A 76 49.87 9.21 -2.89
CA GLY A 76 48.61 8.53 -2.64
C GLY A 76 48.53 7.83 -1.28
N GLY A 77 49.51 8.07 -0.40
CA GLY A 77 49.53 7.51 0.95
C GLY A 77 48.32 7.92 1.79
N ARG A 78 47.83 6.99 2.60
CA ARG A 78 46.72 7.19 3.54
C ARG A 78 47.16 6.73 4.92
N PHE A 79 47.07 7.61 5.92
CA PHE A 79 47.53 7.28 7.26
C PHE A 79 46.77 6.08 7.84
N LYS A 80 47.51 5.15 8.45
CA LYS A 80 46.98 3.98 9.15
C LYS A 80 46.66 4.34 10.61
N PHE A 81 45.89 3.49 11.29
CA PHE A 81 45.63 3.68 12.71
C PHE A 81 46.93 3.52 13.52
N SER A 82 47.32 4.58 14.24
CA SER A 82 48.38 4.51 15.26
C SER A 82 47.77 4.66 16.66
N ALA A 83 48.01 3.66 17.51
CA ALA A 83 47.56 3.66 18.91
C ALA A 83 48.31 4.70 19.74
N GLU A 84 49.63 4.81 19.54
CA GLU A 84 50.47 5.79 20.22
C GLU A 84 50.05 7.22 19.88
N TYR A 85 49.79 7.49 18.60
CA TYR A 85 49.30 8.80 18.16
C TYR A 85 47.89 9.09 18.68
N ALA A 86 46.99 8.10 18.63
CA ALA A 86 45.65 8.24 19.20
C ALA A 86 45.71 8.59 20.69
N GLU A 87 46.66 8.03 21.44
CA GLU A 87 46.83 8.36 22.85
C GLU A 87 47.31 9.80 23.04
N SER A 88 48.30 10.24 22.25
CA SER A 88 48.88 11.59 22.37
C SER A 88 47.92 12.71 22.02
N ILE A 89 47.00 12.49 21.07
CA ILE A 89 46.01 13.50 20.65
C ILE A 89 44.64 13.38 21.36
N GLY A 90 44.48 12.42 22.28
CA GLY A 90 43.19 12.16 22.94
C GLY A 90 42.16 11.41 22.07
N GLY A 91 42.62 10.79 20.97
CA GLY A 91 41.85 9.98 20.04
C GLY A 91 41.55 10.70 18.72
N TYR A 92 41.31 9.94 17.65
CA TYR A 92 41.00 10.53 16.35
C TYR A 92 39.63 11.25 16.40
N PRO A 93 39.50 12.45 15.80
CA PRO A 93 38.24 13.17 15.78
C PRO A 93 37.20 12.47 14.90
N LYS A 94 35.92 12.82 15.11
CA LYS A 94 34.83 12.38 14.24
C LYS A 94 35.08 12.85 12.81
N GLY A 95 34.90 11.96 11.84
CA GLY A 95 35.15 12.23 10.42
C GLY A 95 36.58 11.97 9.95
N ALA A 96 37.53 11.65 10.85
CA ALA A 96 38.88 11.24 10.47
C ALA A 96 38.84 9.99 9.57
N ILE A 97 39.65 9.98 8.51
CA ILE A 97 39.73 8.87 7.54
C ILE A 97 41.10 8.22 7.65
N LEU A 98 41.12 6.91 7.91
CA LEU A 98 42.34 6.12 8.05
C LEU A 98 42.26 4.83 7.22
N GLN A 99 43.40 4.31 6.79
CA GLN A 99 43.49 3.08 6.00
C GLN A 99 43.75 1.85 6.87
N SER A 100 43.23 0.70 6.44
CA SER A 100 43.56 -0.62 7.00
C SER A 100 45.02 -1.00 6.80
N ASP A 101 45.54 -1.85 7.68
CA ASP A 101 46.93 -2.32 7.59
C ASP A 101 47.20 -3.10 6.31
N ASP A 102 46.19 -3.84 5.81
CA ASP A 102 46.20 -4.58 4.55
C ASP A 102 45.95 -3.72 3.30
N GLU A 103 45.75 -2.40 3.48
CA GLU A 103 45.57 -1.40 2.44
C GLU A 103 44.31 -1.56 1.59
N LYS A 104 43.40 -2.46 1.95
CA LYS A 104 42.18 -2.77 1.18
C LYS A 104 40.98 -1.90 1.54
N LYS A 105 41.00 -1.23 2.69
CA LYS A 105 39.85 -0.47 3.21
C LYS A 105 40.28 0.88 3.78
N GLU A 106 39.38 1.84 3.68
CA GLU A 106 39.41 3.14 4.33
C GLU A 106 38.21 3.22 5.29
N TYR A 107 38.48 3.65 6.51
CA TYR A 107 37.50 3.78 7.58
C TYR A 107 37.34 5.24 7.98
N GLN A 108 36.10 5.70 8.11
CA GLN A 108 35.76 7.00 8.67
C GLN A 108 35.33 6.86 10.13
N SER A 109 35.91 7.68 11.01
CA SER A 109 35.56 7.71 12.43
C SER A 109 34.14 8.27 12.64
N LEU A 110 33.28 7.54 13.35
CA LEU A 110 31.90 7.92 13.65
C LEU A 110 31.75 8.69 14.97
N ILE A 111 32.75 8.62 15.84
CA ILE A 111 32.78 9.21 17.18
C ILE A 111 33.97 10.18 17.34
N GLY A 112 33.85 11.11 18.29
CA GLY A 112 34.99 11.92 18.72
C GLY A 112 35.93 11.11 19.62
N ASN A 113 37.20 11.54 19.74
CA ASN A 113 38.19 10.91 20.62
C ASN A 113 38.32 9.39 20.39
N ASN A 114 38.26 8.96 19.13
CA ASN A 114 38.21 7.57 18.75
C ASN A 114 39.58 6.89 18.93
N LYS A 115 39.64 5.93 19.87
CA LYS A 115 40.83 5.10 20.16
C LYS A 115 40.64 3.64 19.74
N VAL A 116 39.53 3.29 19.09
CA VAL A 116 39.24 1.91 18.69
C VAL A 116 40.07 1.56 17.47
N ASN A 117 40.99 0.59 17.59
CA ASN A 117 41.78 0.11 16.46
C ASN A 117 40.96 -0.85 15.59
N PHE A 118 40.56 -0.42 14.40
CA PHE A 118 39.74 -1.22 13.48
C PHE A 118 40.48 -2.42 12.85
N ASN A 119 41.80 -2.50 12.97
CA ASN A 119 42.57 -3.64 12.47
C ASN A 119 42.51 -4.85 13.39
N VAL A 120 42.11 -4.67 14.67
CA VAL A 120 42.13 -5.73 15.70
C VAL A 120 40.81 -5.88 16.45
N ALA A 121 39.99 -4.83 16.53
CA ALA A 121 38.73 -4.89 17.25
C ALA A 121 37.71 -5.82 16.54
N PRO A 122 37.00 -6.69 17.28
CA PRO A 122 36.06 -7.66 16.68
C PRO A 122 34.80 -6.99 16.13
N ASP A 123 34.39 -5.87 16.71
CA ASP A 123 33.28 -5.04 16.24
C ASP A 123 33.71 -3.57 16.27
N ILE A 124 33.53 -2.92 15.13
CA ILE A 124 33.91 -1.53 14.90
C ILE A 124 32.70 -0.68 14.50
N SER A 125 31.51 -1.28 14.34
CA SER A 125 30.33 -0.67 13.71
C SER A 125 29.83 0.60 14.41
N ALA A 126 30.03 0.72 15.73
CA ALA A 126 29.69 1.91 16.49
C ALA A 126 30.73 3.04 16.40
N SER A 127 31.96 2.72 15.97
CA SER A 127 33.12 3.64 16.01
C SER A 127 33.65 4.00 14.62
N TRP A 128 33.45 3.14 13.63
CA TRP A 128 34.00 3.27 12.28
C TRP A 128 33.00 2.80 11.22
N GLU A 129 32.97 3.50 10.09
CA GLU A 129 32.27 3.10 8.88
C GLU A 129 33.27 2.88 7.74
N VAL A 130 33.04 1.85 6.91
CA VAL A 130 33.84 1.62 5.70
C VAL A 130 33.37 2.59 4.62
N ILE A 131 34.27 3.47 4.16
CA ILE A 131 33.96 4.48 3.13
C ILE A 131 34.71 4.26 1.81
N GLY A 132 35.75 3.44 1.84
CA GLY A 132 36.52 3.04 0.67
C GLY A 132 36.99 1.61 0.85
N GLY A 133 36.89 0.79 -0.19
CA GLY A 133 37.29 -0.61 -0.15
C GLY A 133 36.49 -1.41 -1.16
N SER A 134 36.91 -2.64 -1.47
CA SER A 134 36.22 -3.48 -2.45
C SER A 134 34.73 -3.61 -2.11
N TYR A 135 33.88 -2.90 -2.85
CA TYR A 135 32.49 -3.29 -3.04
C TYR A 135 32.49 -4.76 -3.46
N ALA A 136 31.50 -5.54 -3.02
CA ALA A 136 31.37 -6.93 -3.44
C ALA A 136 31.59 -7.00 -4.95
N THR A 137 32.63 -7.73 -5.36
CA THR A 137 32.93 -7.91 -6.77
C THR A 137 31.69 -8.44 -7.47
N LYS A 138 31.53 -8.18 -8.76
CA LYS A 138 30.43 -8.78 -9.53
C LYS A 138 30.34 -10.29 -9.31
N ALA A 139 31.48 -10.96 -9.11
CA ALA A 139 31.57 -12.38 -8.77
C ALA A 139 31.02 -12.72 -7.37
N GLU A 140 31.35 -11.96 -6.33
CA GLU A 140 30.83 -12.18 -4.97
C GLU A 140 29.33 -11.91 -4.89
N LEU A 141 28.83 -10.86 -5.57
CA LEU A 141 27.41 -10.59 -5.68
C LEU A 141 26.68 -11.70 -6.46
N THR A 142 27.27 -12.15 -7.58
CA THR A 142 26.73 -13.25 -8.39
C THR A 142 26.69 -14.55 -7.59
N ASN A 143 27.75 -14.89 -6.85
CA ASN A 143 27.79 -16.07 -5.99
C ASN A 143 26.79 -15.98 -4.83
N GLY A 144 26.64 -14.81 -4.21
CA GLY A 144 25.66 -14.59 -3.14
C GLY A 144 24.21 -14.70 -3.62
N LEU A 145 23.92 -14.21 -4.83
CA LEU A 145 22.60 -14.36 -5.47
C LEU A 145 22.33 -15.80 -5.89
N ASN A 146 23.32 -16.48 -6.49
CA ASN A 146 23.20 -17.88 -6.92
C ASN A 146 22.99 -18.83 -5.73
N LYS A 147 23.56 -18.54 -4.55
CA LYS A 147 23.38 -19.37 -3.35
C LYS A 147 21.95 -19.39 -2.81
N LYS A 148 21.10 -18.39 -3.15
CA LYS A 148 19.69 -18.36 -2.75
C LYS A 148 18.76 -19.18 -3.67
N VAL A 149 19.24 -19.61 -4.84
CA VAL A 149 18.53 -20.52 -5.76
C VAL A 149 19.57 -21.49 -6.33
N ASN A 150 20.00 -22.45 -5.50
CA ASN A 150 20.94 -23.48 -5.91
C ASN A 150 20.21 -24.52 -6.77
N THR A 151 20.67 -24.74 -8.01
CA THR A 151 20.09 -25.76 -8.89
C THR A 151 20.24 -27.19 -8.35
N SER A 152 21.15 -27.42 -7.39
CA SER A 152 21.28 -28.68 -6.65
C SER A 152 20.08 -29.00 -5.76
N ASP A 153 19.36 -27.95 -5.35
CA ASP A 153 18.21 -28.02 -4.44
C ASP A 153 16.91 -28.20 -5.23
N VAL A 154 16.99 -28.22 -6.57
CA VAL A 154 15.88 -28.46 -7.49
C VAL A 154 15.97 -29.89 -8.03
N SER A 155 15.02 -30.74 -7.64
CA SER A 155 14.94 -32.12 -8.09
C SER A 155 14.22 -32.23 -9.43
N GLN A 156 14.84 -32.89 -10.40
CA GLN A 156 14.21 -33.29 -11.67
C GLN A 156 13.72 -34.74 -11.66
N THR A 157 13.99 -35.47 -10.58
CA THR A 157 13.67 -36.88 -10.41
C THR A 157 12.48 -37.06 -9.48
N LEU A 158 11.61 -38.01 -9.83
CA LEU A 158 10.47 -38.38 -9.00
C LEU A 158 10.98 -39.06 -7.72
N GLY A 159 10.83 -38.39 -6.59
CA GLY A 159 11.24 -38.90 -5.29
C GLY A 159 10.82 -37.92 -4.20
N ASN A 160 10.32 -38.43 -3.07
CA ASN A 160 9.91 -37.62 -1.92
C ASN A 160 11.15 -37.18 -1.13
N ASP A 161 12.05 -36.44 -1.78
CA ASP A 161 13.19 -35.82 -1.12
C ASP A 161 12.72 -34.54 -0.44
N LEU A 162 12.39 -34.66 0.85
CA LEU A 162 11.91 -33.56 1.70
C LEU A 162 12.91 -32.40 1.83
N THR A 163 14.15 -32.58 1.35
CA THR A 163 15.20 -31.56 1.40
C THR A 163 15.34 -30.78 0.10
N LYS A 164 14.57 -31.11 -0.95
CA LYS A 164 14.65 -30.49 -2.28
C LYS A 164 13.31 -30.01 -2.79
N LEU A 165 13.32 -28.94 -3.57
CA LEU A 165 12.16 -28.44 -4.29
C LEU A 165 11.98 -29.22 -5.61
N PRO A 166 10.77 -29.63 -6.00
CA PRO A 166 10.55 -30.23 -7.31
C PRO A 166 10.69 -29.19 -8.44
N SER A 167 11.27 -29.59 -9.57
CA SER A 167 11.35 -28.71 -10.75
C SER A 167 9.97 -28.49 -11.37
N LEU A 168 9.75 -27.34 -12.01
CA LEU A 168 8.51 -27.05 -12.75
C LEU A 168 8.26 -28.09 -13.86
N ASP A 169 9.32 -28.52 -14.53
CA ASP A 169 9.25 -29.60 -15.53
C ASP A 169 8.76 -30.91 -14.92
N LEU A 170 9.30 -31.30 -13.77
CA LEU A 170 8.86 -32.51 -13.05
C LEU A 170 7.39 -32.40 -12.66
N VAL A 171 6.97 -31.28 -12.06
CA VAL A 171 5.56 -31.05 -11.70
C VAL A 171 4.65 -31.14 -12.92
N THR A 172 5.03 -30.49 -14.02
CA THR A 172 4.25 -30.47 -15.26
C THR A 172 4.16 -31.87 -15.89
N ARG A 173 5.28 -32.60 -15.95
CA ARG A 173 5.35 -33.95 -16.50
C ARG A 173 4.52 -34.95 -15.70
N GLU A 174 4.58 -34.91 -14.37
CA GLU A 174 3.82 -35.84 -13.52
C GLU A 174 2.32 -35.51 -13.48
N LEU A 175 1.94 -34.23 -13.44
CA LEU A 175 0.54 -33.83 -13.61
C LEU A 175 0.01 -34.19 -15.01
N GLY A 176 0.87 -34.14 -16.02
CA GLY A 176 0.57 -34.52 -17.40
C GLY A 176 0.38 -36.03 -17.61
N LYS A 177 0.79 -36.89 -16.67
CA LYS A 177 0.55 -38.36 -16.73
C LYS A 177 -0.85 -38.79 -16.31
N LYS A 178 -1.76 -37.86 -15.99
CA LYS A 178 -3.17 -38.23 -15.78
C LYS A 178 -3.68 -38.97 -17.02
N ALA A 179 -4.40 -40.08 -16.81
CA ALA A 179 -4.90 -40.94 -17.89
C ALA A 179 -5.56 -40.09 -18.97
N SER A 180 -5.20 -40.32 -20.23
CA SER A 180 -5.73 -39.52 -21.32
C SER A 180 -7.26 -39.64 -21.36
N THR A 181 -7.95 -38.64 -21.91
CA THR A 181 -9.40 -38.72 -22.10
C THR A 181 -9.80 -39.98 -22.88
N ALA A 182 -8.92 -40.47 -23.78
CA ALA A 182 -9.11 -41.73 -24.50
C ALA A 182 -9.03 -42.96 -23.58
N ASP A 183 -8.04 -43.02 -22.67
CA ASP A 183 -7.91 -44.12 -21.71
C ASP A 183 -9.09 -44.16 -20.72
N VAL A 184 -9.50 -42.97 -20.26
CA VAL A 184 -10.66 -42.82 -19.37
C VAL A 184 -11.94 -43.20 -20.10
N ASN A 185 -12.12 -42.75 -21.34
CA ASN A 185 -13.29 -43.10 -22.14
C ASN A 185 -13.33 -44.59 -22.44
N GLY A 186 -12.21 -45.24 -22.76
CA GLY A 186 -12.16 -46.68 -23.01
C GLY A 186 -12.49 -47.53 -21.77
N LYS A 187 -11.98 -47.13 -20.58
CA LYS A 187 -12.22 -47.85 -19.32
C LYS A 187 -13.58 -47.58 -18.68
N LEU A 188 -14.21 -46.45 -18.99
CA LEU A 188 -15.55 -46.07 -18.48
C LEU A 188 -16.65 -46.24 -19.54
N ALA A 189 -16.33 -46.80 -20.70
CA ALA A 189 -17.28 -47.02 -21.78
C ALA A 189 -18.36 -48.02 -21.31
N LYS A 190 -19.63 -47.61 -21.38
CA LYS A 190 -20.76 -48.42 -20.84
C LYS A 190 -20.91 -49.77 -21.54
N ASP A 191 -20.47 -49.88 -22.79
CA ASP A 191 -20.44 -51.11 -23.59
C ASP A 191 -19.31 -52.07 -23.20
N GLN A 192 -18.29 -51.58 -22.48
CA GLN A 192 -17.21 -52.41 -21.93
C GLN A 192 -17.50 -52.90 -20.49
N ASN A 193 -18.55 -52.38 -19.83
CA ASN A 193 -18.96 -52.82 -18.51
C ASN A 193 -19.45 -54.28 -18.55
N GLY A 194 -18.64 -55.19 -18.03
CA GLY A 194 -18.90 -56.64 -18.04
C GLY A 194 -18.48 -57.35 -19.32
N ALA A 195 -17.66 -56.73 -20.17
CA ALA A 195 -17.04 -57.40 -21.32
C ALA A 195 -16.07 -58.51 -20.91
N ASP A 196 -15.51 -58.41 -19.70
CA ASP A 196 -14.60 -59.36 -19.06
C ASP A 196 -15.32 -60.54 -18.39
N ILE A 197 -16.65 -60.57 -18.36
CA ILE A 197 -17.43 -61.68 -17.80
C ILE A 197 -17.41 -62.87 -18.80
N PRO A 198 -16.75 -64.00 -18.49
CA PRO A 198 -16.56 -65.09 -19.45
C PRO A 198 -17.86 -65.82 -19.81
N ASP A 199 -18.79 -65.94 -18.85
CA ASP A 199 -20.11 -66.52 -19.02
C ASP A 199 -21.16 -65.64 -18.36
N LYS A 200 -21.75 -64.74 -19.16
CA LYS A 200 -22.72 -63.75 -18.70
C LYS A 200 -24.01 -64.39 -18.20
N THR A 201 -24.40 -65.51 -18.81
CA THR A 201 -25.63 -66.24 -18.46
C THR A 201 -25.50 -66.82 -17.06
N LYS A 202 -24.40 -67.52 -16.78
CA LYS A 202 -24.13 -68.09 -15.46
C LYS A 202 -23.93 -67.02 -14.39
N PHE A 203 -23.35 -65.87 -14.76
CA PHE A 203 -23.23 -64.72 -13.86
C PHE A 203 -24.60 -64.19 -13.40
N ILE A 204 -25.55 -64.03 -14.33
CA ILE A 204 -26.92 -63.58 -14.04
C ILE A 204 -27.67 -64.61 -13.19
N GLU A 205 -27.50 -65.91 -13.47
CA GLU A 205 -28.04 -67.00 -12.65
C GLU A 205 -27.52 -66.96 -11.21
N ASN A 206 -26.20 -66.79 -11.02
CA ASN A 206 -25.59 -66.76 -9.70
C ASN A 206 -26.04 -65.55 -8.86
N LEU A 207 -26.46 -64.46 -9.51
CA LEU A 207 -27.07 -63.30 -8.85
C LEU A 207 -28.57 -63.49 -8.54
N GLY A 208 -29.17 -64.62 -8.92
CA GLY A 208 -30.59 -64.90 -8.74
C GLY A 208 -31.51 -64.10 -9.67
N LEU A 209 -30.98 -63.59 -10.78
CA LEU A 209 -31.70 -62.69 -11.71
C LEU A 209 -32.26 -63.40 -12.95
N GLY A 210 -32.18 -64.73 -13.02
CA GLY A 210 -32.54 -65.55 -14.19
C GLY A 210 -33.94 -65.25 -14.76
N ASP A 211 -34.97 -65.27 -13.91
CA ASP A 211 -36.36 -65.03 -14.35
C ASP A 211 -36.64 -63.55 -14.69
N SER A 212 -35.89 -62.62 -14.09
CA SER A 212 -36.00 -61.18 -14.35
C SER A 212 -35.33 -60.75 -15.65
N ALA A 213 -34.35 -61.52 -16.13
CA ALA A 213 -33.66 -61.27 -17.39
C ALA A 213 -34.51 -61.65 -18.61
N HIS A 214 -35.33 -62.71 -18.51
CA HIS A 214 -36.27 -63.14 -19.56
C HIS A 214 -37.38 -62.12 -19.83
N LEU A 215 -37.73 -61.27 -18.87
CA LEU A 215 -38.71 -60.19 -19.07
C LEU A 215 -38.20 -59.07 -20.01
N LEU A 216 -36.94 -59.10 -20.45
CA LEU A 216 -36.36 -58.12 -21.36
C LEU A 216 -36.32 -58.60 -22.83
N SER A 217 -36.54 -59.88 -23.12
CA SER A 217 -36.55 -60.42 -24.50
C SER A 217 -37.87 -60.23 -25.24
N ASP A 218 -38.97 -59.97 -24.52
CA ASP A 218 -40.32 -60.07 -25.07
C ASP A 218 -40.94 -58.69 -25.40
N GLY A 219 -40.10 -57.66 -25.50
CA GLY A 219 -40.50 -56.31 -25.92
C GLY A 219 -41.27 -55.48 -24.88
N ASN A 220 -41.77 -56.08 -23.80
CA ASN A 220 -42.34 -55.35 -22.67
C ASN A 220 -41.25 -54.92 -21.69
N GLN A 221 -40.77 -53.70 -21.89
CA GLN A 221 -39.71 -53.10 -21.07
C GLN A 221 -40.16 -52.89 -19.64
N VAL A 222 -39.65 -53.71 -18.73
CA VAL A 222 -39.53 -53.36 -17.32
C VAL A 222 -38.41 -52.33 -17.19
N PHE A 223 -38.80 -51.08 -16.91
CA PHE A 223 -37.97 -49.92 -16.60
C PHE A 223 -36.84 -49.60 -17.59
N LYS A 224 -37.17 -49.04 -18.76
CA LYS A 224 -36.26 -48.06 -19.38
C LYS A 224 -36.49 -46.71 -18.72
N SER A 225 -35.48 -46.23 -17.98
CA SER A 225 -35.29 -44.82 -17.70
C SER A 225 -34.96 -44.08 -19.01
N GLY A 226 -35.97 -43.91 -19.86
CA GLY A 226 -35.85 -43.28 -21.16
C GLY A 226 -37.18 -42.68 -21.53
N VAL A 227 -37.39 -41.42 -21.16
CA VAL A 227 -38.61 -40.67 -21.39
C VAL A 227 -38.77 -40.41 -22.90
N SER A 228 -39.88 -40.84 -23.50
CA SER A 228 -40.38 -40.25 -24.74
C SER A 228 -41.84 -39.87 -24.55
N SER A 229 -42.09 -38.56 -24.61
CA SER A 229 -43.36 -37.88 -24.88
C SER A 229 -44.64 -38.43 -24.23
N GLU A 230 -45.14 -37.67 -23.26
CA GLU A 230 -46.54 -37.65 -22.82
C GLU A 230 -47.13 -38.97 -22.33
N GLN A 231 -46.66 -39.47 -21.17
CA GLN A 231 -47.54 -40.30 -20.33
C GLN A 231 -47.32 -39.99 -18.85
N SER A 232 -48.41 -39.59 -18.20
CA SER A 232 -48.53 -39.38 -16.75
C SER A 232 -48.34 -40.69 -15.99
N LEU A 233 -47.39 -40.75 -15.05
CA LEU A 233 -47.25 -41.85 -14.10
C LEU A 233 -48.11 -41.57 -12.85
N GLY A 234 -49.36 -42.03 -12.85
CA GLY A 234 -50.24 -41.96 -11.68
C GLY A 234 -50.22 -43.26 -10.88
N VAL A 235 -49.67 -43.26 -9.66
CA VAL A 235 -49.95 -44.32 -8.68
C VAL A 235 -51.20 -43.93 -7.91
N LYS A 236 -52.33 -44.60 -8.18
CA LYS A 236 -53.59 -44.35 -7.47
C LYS A 236 -53.56 -45.10 -6.12
N LYS A 237 -53.27 -44.40 -5.02
CA LYS A 237 -53.44 -44.93 -3.66
C LYS A 237 -54.09 -43.86 -2.75
N GLY A 238 -55.42 -43.89 -2.63
CA GLY A 238 -56.19 -43.02 -1.70
C GLY A 238 -56.38 -41.57 -2.15
N THR A 239 -56.88 -40.72 -1.22
CA THR A 239 -57.41 -39.34 -1.40
C THR A 239 -56.41 -38.26 -1.84
N VAL A 240 -55.23 -38.66 -2.32
CA VAL A 240 -54.14 -37.75 -2.71
C VAL A 240 -53.58 -38.20 -4.06
N PHE A 241 -53.46 -37.25 -4.98
CA PHE A 241 -52.83 -37.44 -6.29
C PHE A 241 -51.47 -36.75 -6.30
N ILE A 242 -50.46 -37.45 -6.82
CA ILE A 242 -49.12 -36.89 -7.07
C ILE A 242 -48.90 -36.96 -8.58
N GLU A 243 -48.83 -35.80 -9.23
CA GLU A 243 -48.43 -35.70 -10.63
C GLU A 243 -47.07 -35.00 -10.68
N THR A 244 -46.12 -35.67 -11.33
CA THR A 244 -44.84 -35.09 -11.72
C THR A 244 -44.85 -34.90 -13.23
N SER A 245 -44.81 -33.65 -13.67
CA SER A 245 -44.70 -33.30 -15.10
C SER A 245 -43.39 -32.57 -15.34
N ILE A 246 -42.65 -32.97 -16.37
CA ILE A 246 -41.52 -32.20 -16.89
C ILE A 246 -42.05 -31.47 -18.12
N ALA A 247 -42.43 -30.20 -17.96
CA ALA A 247 -42.65 -29.33 -19.10
C ALA A 247 -41.31 -28.69 -19.50
N GLY A 248 -41.03 -28.67 -20.80
CA GLY A 248 -39.81 -28.16 -21.46
C GLY A 248 -38.79 -27.39 -20.61
N ASN A 249 -37.56 -27.90 -20.58
CA ASN A 249 -36.30 -27.23 -20.21
C ASN A 249 -36.27 -26.29 -18.98
N THR A 250 -37.13 -26.49 -17.98
CA THR A 250 -36.94 -25.82 -16.68
C THR A 250 -37.54 -26.65 -15.55
N HIS A 251 -36.65 -27.26 -14.74
CA HIS A 251 -36.80 -27.94 -13.43
C HIS A 251 -38.00 -28.91 -13.19
N PRO A 252 -37.78 -30.10 -12.60
CA PRO A 252 -38.87 -30.99 -12.21
C PRO A 252 -39.72 -30.35 -11.10
N VAL A 253 -41.02 -30.18 -11.34
CA VAL A 253 -41.98 -29.70 -10.34
C VAL A 253 -42.86 -30.87 -9.90
N THR A 254 -42.99 -31.08 -8.59
CA THR A 254 -43.92 -32.04 -7.99
C THR A 254 -45.07 -31.26 -7.37
N LYS A 255 -46.29 -31.40 -7.92
CA LYS A 255 -47.49 -30.77 -7.35
C LYS A 255 -48.26 -31.76 -6.49
N LEU A 256 -48.61 -31.35 -5.27
CA LEU A 256 -49.48 -32.10 -4.36
C LEU A 256 -50.86 -31.43 -4.34
N LYS A 257 -51.86 -32.06 -4.97
CA LYS A 257 -53.23 -31.56 -4.96
C LYS A 257 -54.06 -32.29 -3.90
N ARG A 258 -54.76 -31.53 -3.06
CA ARG A 258 -55.87 -32.03 -2.23
C ARG A 258 -57.19 -31.75 -2.93
N ASN A 259 -58.18 -32.62 -2.76
CA ASN A 259 -59.50 -32.56 -3.41
C ASN A 259 -60.35 -31.31 -3.09
N THR A 260 -59.86 -30.38 -2.25
CA THR A 260 -60.61 -29.21 -1.74
C THR A 260 -60.14 -27.87 -2.30
N GLY A 261 -59.50 -27.84 -3.47
CA GLY A 261 -59.26 -26.59 -4.23
C GLY A 261 -58.14 -25.67 -3.70
N SER A 262 -57.40 -26.08 -2.68
CA SER A 262 -56.18 -25.37 -2.25
C SER A 262 -54.94 -26.08 -2.81
N GLU A 263 -54.25 -25.48 -3.77
CA GLU A 263 -52.96 -25.96 -4.26
C GLU A 263 -51.83 -25.53 -3.30
N ILE A 264 -50.92 -26.46 -2.97
CA ILE A 264 -49.63 -26.12 -2.36
C ILE A 264 -48.58 -26.39 -3.43
N GLU A 265 -47.93 -25.34 -3.92
CA GLU A 265 -46.85 -25.45 -4.89
C GLU A 265 -45.51 -25.57 -4.15
N VAL A 266 -44.83 -26.72 -4.31
CA VAL A 266 -43.51 -26.97 -3.72
C VAL A 266 -42.48 -26.97 -4.85
N LEU A 267 -41.74 -25.87 -4.96
CA LEU A 267 -40.64 -25.71 -5.92
C LEU A 267 -39.36 -26.27 -5.29
N TRP A 268 -38.70 -27.19 -6.00
CA TRP A 268 -37.37 -27.69 -5.63
C TRP A 268 -36.30 -26.83 -6.33
N PRO A 269 -35.43 -26.10 -5.60
CA PRO A 269 -34.32 -25.39 -6.23
C PRO A 269 -33.17 -26.37 -6.52
N SER A 270 -32.49 -26.16 -7.65
CA SER A 270 -31.61 -27.14 -8.29
C SER A 270 -30.22 -27.34 -7.69
N GLU A 271 -29.82 -26.66 -6.61
CA GLU A 271 -28.38 -26.67 -6.23
C GLU A 271 -28.03 -26.87 -4.76
N SER A 272 -28.99 -27.06 -3.85
CA SER A 272 -28.66 -27.58 -2.53
C SER A 272 -29.88 -28.25 -1.93
N GLY A 273 -29.76 -29.50 -1.48
CA GLY A 273 -30.86 -30.34 -0.99
C GLY A 273 -31.54 -29.87 0.31
N LYS A 274 -31.87 -28.58 0.44
CA LYS A 274 -32.73 -28.03 1.49
C LYS A 274 -34.13 -27.82 0.95
N ILE A 275 -35.11 -28.38 1.67
CA ILE A 275 -36.53 -28.13 1.45
C ILE A 275 -36.83 -26.73 2.01
N LEU A 276 -37.18 -25.78 1.15
CA LEU A 276 -37.71 -24.49 1.56
C LEU A 276 -39.23 -24.61 1.61
N ILE A 277 -39.78 -24.74 2.81
CA ILE A 277 -41.24 -24.59 3.02
C ILE A 277 -41.51 -23.09 2.84
N HIS A 278 -42.65 -22.72 2.24
CA HIS A 278 -43.06 -21.35 1.85
C HIS A 278 -42.76 -20.20 2.85
N LYS A 279 -42.42 -20.49 4.11
CA LYS A 279 -41.88 -19.52 5.08
C LYS A 279 -40.44 -19.07 4.83
N ASP A 280 -39.59 -19.86 4.18
CA ASP A 280 -38.15 -19.62 4.08
C ASP A 280 -37.74 -18.90 2.78
N ILE A 281 -38.70 -18.64 1.88
CA ILE A 281 -38.56 -17.70 0.77
C ILE A 281 -39.61 -16.61 0.99
N GLU A 282 -39.43 -15.79 2.01
CA GLU A 282 -39.83 -14.40 1.84
C GLU A 282 -38.97 -13.88 0.70
N LYS A 283 -39.53 -13.91 -0.52
CA LYS A 283 -39.08 -13.02 -1.59
C LYS A 283 -39.01 -11.66 -0.89
N ILE A 284 -37.81 -11.10 -0.71
CA ILE A 284 -37.63 -9.76 -0.13
C ILE A 284 -38.26 -8.80 -1.12
N THR A 285 -39.58 -8.75 -1.06
CA THR A 285 -40.42 -7.88 -1.85
C THR A 285 -40.32 -6.58 -1.10
N PRO A 286 -39.78 -5.53 -1.73
CA PRO A 286 -39.68 -4.24 -1.08
C PRO A 286 -41.07 -3.87 -0.54
N LYS A 287 -41.13 -3.29 0.66
CA LYS A 287 -42.40 -2.82 1.20
C LYS A 287 -42.82 -1.54 0.48
N VAL A 288 -44.13 -1.32 0.38
CA VAL A 288 -44.66 -0.05 -0.14
C VAL A 288 -44.09 1.10 0.70
N GLY A 289 -43.49 2.08 0.03
CA GLY A 289 -42.79 3.18 0.67
C GLY A 289 -41.29 2.96 0.91
N GLU A 290 -40.69 1.84 0.50
CA GLU A 290 -39.24 1.69 0.55
C GLU A 290 -38.55 2.50 -0.55
N PHE A 291 -37.48 3.20 -0.18
CA PHE A 291 -36.63 3.95 -1.11
C PHE A 291 -35.46 3.12 -1.61
N ASN A 292 -35.04 3.35 -2.84
CA ASN A 292 -33.81 2.78 -3.39
C ASN A 292 -33.14 3.75 -4.38
N GLN A 293 -31.86 3.50 -4.69
CA GLN A 293 -31.12 4.19 -5.74
C GLN A 293 -31.05 3.30 -6.97
N SER A 294 -31.59 3.78 -8.08
CA SER A 294 -31.60 3.08 -9.36
C SER A 294 -30.59 3.70 -10.34
N PRO A 295 -29.80 2.89 -11.06
CA PRO A 295 -28.96 3.38 -12.15
C PRO A 295 -29.77 3.73 -13.41
N PHE A 296 -31.04 3.35 -13.47
CA PHE A 296 -31.91 3.54 -14.63
C PHE A 296 -32.63 4.89 -14.60
N ARG A 297 -33.02 5.39 -15.78
CA ARG A 297 -33.85 6.59 -15.90
C ARG A 297 -35.26 6.31 -15.37
N ALA A 298 -36.02 7.36 -15.04
CA ALA A 298 -37.41 7.22 -14.56
C ALA A 298 -38.31 6.42 -15.52
N SER A 299 -38.08 6.51 -16.83
CA SER A 299 -38.82 5.78 -17.87
C SER A 299 -38.41 4.32 -18.04
N GLU A 300 -37.33 3.89 -17.38
CA GLU A 300 -36.73 2.55 -17.51
C GLU A 300 -36.79 1.78 -16.18
N LEU A 301 -37.53 2.29 -15.20
CA LEU A 301 -37.70 1.64 -13.91
C LEU A 301 -38.49 0.33 -14.07
N SER A 302 -38.10 -0.67 -13.31
CA SER A 302 -38.82 -1.94 -13.25
C SER A 302 -40.21 -1.76 -12.61
N SER A 303 -41.14 -2.64 -12.97
CA SER A 303 -42.52 -2.60 -12.48
C SER A 303 -42.59 -2.48 -10.96
N GLY A 304 -43.48 -1.61 -10.46
CA GLY A 304 -43.63 -1.34 -9.04
C GLY A 304 -42.69 -0.26 -8.48
N TRP A 305 -41.65 0.16 -9.21
CA TRP A 305 -40.75 1.24 -8.81
C TRP A 305 -41.06 2.54 -9.55
N TYR A 306 -41.12 3.64 -8.80
CA TYR A 306 -41.48 4.95 -9.32
C TYR A 306 -40.46 6.01 -8.88
N SER A 307 -40.21 7.00 -9.73
CA SER A 307 -39.26 8.07 -9.42
C SER A 307 -39.81 9.01 -8.34
N CYS A 308 -38.93 9.46 -7.44
CA CYS A 308 -39.27 10.46 -6.42
C CYS A 308 -39.09 11.88 -6.97
N ASN A 309 -39.96 12.25 -7.92
CA ASN A 309 -39.87 13.50 -8.68
C ASN A 309 -41.07 14.44 -8.47
N GLY A 310 -42.03 14.07 -7.59
CA GLY A 310 -43.25 14.84 -7.37
C GLY A 310 -44.41 14.53 -8.31
N ASP A 311 -44.31 13.50 -9.16
CA ASP A 311 -45.40 13.11 -10.07
C ASP A 311 -46.72 12.90 -9.34
N LEU A 312 -47.82 13.32 -9.97
CA LEU A 312 -49.16 13.27 -9.40
C LEU A 312 -49.95 12.08 -9.94
N TYR A 313 -50.52 11.29 -9.04
CA TYR A 313 -51.41 10.18 -9.35
C TYR A 313 -52.83 10.46 -8.85
N ASP A 314 -53.84 10.04 -9.61
CA ASP A 314 -55.22 10.08 -9.13
C ASP A 314 -55.39 9.20 -7.89
N LEU A 315 -56.13 9.67 -6.88
CA LEU A 315 -56.35 8.92 -5.63
C LEU A 315 -56.95 7.52 -5.86
N THR A 316 -57.66 7.34 -6.97
CA THR A 316 -58.30 6.07 -7.35
C THR A 316 -57.39 5.17 -8.19
N SER A 317 -56.22 5.65 -8.64
CA SER A 317 -55.27 4.81 -9.36
C SER A 317 -54.56 3.84 -8.41
N PRO A 318 -54.02 2.72 -8.90
CA PRO A 318 -53.24 1.80 -8.06
C PRO A 318 -52.11 2.51 -7.31
N GLN A 319 -51.38 3.41 -7.96
CA GLN A 319 -50.31 4.20 -7.36
C GLN A 319 -50.85 5.16 -6.30
N GLY A 320 -51.96 5.84 -6.58
CA GLY A 320 -52.58 6.75 -5.63
C GLY A 320 -53.09 6.04 -4.37
N GLN A 321 -53.67 4.85 -4.51
CA GLN A 321 -54.08 4.01 -3.38
C GLN A 321 -52.87 3.53 -2.57
N ALA A 322 -51.80 3.08 -3.23
CA ALA A 322 -50.56 2.66 -2.57
C ALA A 322 -49.93 3.80 -1.77
N LEU A 323 -49.77 5.00 -2.37
CA LEU A 323 -49.27 6.18 -1.67
C LEU A 323 -50.19 6.60 -0.51
N ASN A 324 -51.51 6.55 -0.71
CA ASN A 324 -52.44 6.98 0.33
C ASN A 324 -52.50 6.02 1.53
N SER A 325 -52.15 4.74 1.32
CA SER A 325 -52.06 3.70 2.36
C SER A 325 -50.91 3.93 3.35
N LEU A 326 -49.91 4.74 2.98
CA LEU A 326 -48.80 5.12 3.86
C LEU A 326 -49.32 5.91 5.06
N SER A 327 -48.64 5.77 6.20
CA SER A 327 -49.03 6.40 7.45
C SER A 327 -49.04 7.93 7.33
N ALA A 328 -49.85 8.60 8.15
CA ALA A 328 -49.92 10.06 8.15
C ALA A 328 -48.54 10.71 8.42
N ASN A 329 -47.78 10.15 9.38
CA ASN A 329 -46.43 10.63 9.70
C ASN A 329 -45.49 10.46 8.51
N TYR A 330 -45.50 9.30 7.84
CA TYR A 330 -44.66 9.07 6.66
C TYR A 330 -44.96 10.09 5.56
N LYS A 331 -46.25 10.36 5.32
CA LYS A 331 -46.67 11.33 4.31
C LYS A 331 -46.22 12.75 4.65
N ILE A 332 -46.30 13.15 5.92
CA ILE A 332 -45.79 14.44 6.41
C ILE A 332 -44.28 14.54 6.21
N ASP A 333 -43.54 13.54 6.68
CA ASP A 333 -42.08 13.49 6.64
C ASP A 333 -41.56 13.65 5.20
N TRP A 334 -42.16 12.95 4.24
CA TRP A 334 -41.70 12.93 2.84
C TRP A 334 -42.46 13.88 1.91
N GLY A 335 -43.29 14.77 2.44
CA GLY A 335 -44.00 15.78 1.66
C GLY A 335 -45.04 15.21 0.68
N ILE A 336 -45.60 14.03 0.98
CA ILE A 336 -46.69 13.41 0.22
C ILE A 336 -48.01 14.05 0.67
N LYS A 337 -48.70 14.68 -0.27
CA LYS A 337 -49.90 15.48 -0.02
C LYS A 337 -50.97 15.14 -1.04
N VAL A 338 -52.21 15.16 -0.56
CA VAL A 338 -53.38 15.09 -1.42
C VAL A 338 -53.77 16.50 -1.82
N SER A 339 -53.96 16.74 -3.12
CA SER A 339 -54.38 18.02 -3.66
C SER A 339 -55.20 17.80 -4.92
N ASN A 340 -56.40 18.38 -4.97
CA ASN A 340 -57.31 18.30 -6.13
C ASN A 340 -57.60 16.86 -6.60
N GLY A 341 -57.83 15.93 -5.66
CA GLY A 341 -58.12 14.52 -5.99
C GLY A 341 -56.92 13.70 -6.46
N LYS A 342 -55.72 14.28 -6.45
CA LYS A 342 -54.45 13.62 -6.76
C LYS A 342 -53.53 13.58 -5.54
N ILE A 343 -52.55 12.69 -5.55
CA ILE A 343 -51.51 12.54 -4.53
C ILE A 343 -50.13 12.53 -5.21
N ASN A 344 -49.16 13.24 -4.65
CA ASN A 344 -47.82 13.33 -5.25
C ASN A 344 -46.87 12.23 -4.74
N MET A 345 -45.94 11.82 -5.61
CA MET A 345 -44.70 11.16 -5.18
C MET A 345 -43.89 12.08 -4.26
N PRO A 346 -43.05 11.52 -3.36
CA PRO A 346 -42.08 12.31 -2.63
C PRO A 346 -41.25 13.21 -3.53
N THR A 347 -40.92 14.40 -3.06
CA THR A 347 -40.12 15.38 -3.80
C THR A 347 -38.91 15.79 -2.95
N PRO A 348 -37.89 14.93 -2.81
CA PRO A 348 -36.68 15.22 -2.03
C PRO A 348 -35.80 16.31 -2.67
N ARG A 349 -36.10 16.71 -3.91
CA ARG A 349 -35.47 17.86 -4.57
C ARG A 349 -35.93 19.15 -3.90
N GLN A 350 -34.96 19.95 -3.47
CA GLN A 350 -35.15 21.26 -2.86
C GLN A 350 -35.49 22.32 -3.91
N THR A 351 -35.93 23.49 -3.46
CA THR A 351 -36.34 24.61 -4.34
C THR A 351 -35.20 25.18 -5.19
N ASP A 352 -33.95 25.00 -4.76
CA ASP A 352 -32.75 25.35 -5.52
C ASP A 352 -32.35 24.30 -6.57
N GLY A 353 -33.15 23.24 -6.70
CA GLY A 353 -32.94 22.15 -7.65
C GLY A 353 -32.00 21.03 -7.15
N LYS A 354 -31.39 21.17 -5.97
CA LYS A 354 -30.49 20.16 -5.38
C LYS A 354 -31.29 19.03 -4.72
N THR A 355 -30.73 17.83 -4.68
CA THR A 355 -31.31 16.70 -3.95
C THR A 355 -30.43 16.42 -2.73
N ALA A 356 -31.03 16.43 -1.54
CA ALA A 356 -30.28 16.16 -0.31
C ALA A 356 -29.67 14.75 -0.32
N ILE A 357 -28.44 14.63 0.17
CA ILE A 357 -27.82 13.32 0.41
C ILE A 357 -28.53 12.66 1.60
N LEU A 358 -29.03 11.44 1.39
CA LEU A 358 -29.68 10.69 2.46
C LEU A 358 -28.66 10.20 3.48
N ARG A 359 -28.92 10.45 4.76
CA ARG A 359 -28.08 10.02 5.89
C ARG A 359 -28.94 9.55 7.07
N PRO A 360 -28.41 8.71 7.98
CA PRO A 360 -29.18 8.23 9.12
C PRO A 360 -29.69 9.35 10.01
N VAL A 361 -30.90 9.15 10.54
CA VAL A 361 -31.50 9.97 11.61
C VAL A 361 -30.62 9.95 12.87
N ASN A 362 -30.68 11.01 13.67
CA ASN A 362 -29.90 11.10 14.92
C ASN A 362 -30.76 10.97 16.19
N GLY A 363 -32.05 10.62 16.02
CA GLY A 363 -33.00 10.43 17.12
C GLY A 363 -33.38 11.72 17.87
N THR A 364 -32.93 12.89 17.43
CA THR A 364 -33.25 14.19 18.03
C THR A 364 -33.70 15.18 16.95
N ALA A 365 -32.83 16.09 16.53
CA ALA A 365 -33.16 17.15 15.56
C ALA A 365 -33.25 16.64 14.10
N ARG A 366 -32.62 15.51 13.78
CA ARG A 366 -32.67 14.89 12.44
C ARG A 366 -33.64 13.72 12.45
N LEU A 367 -34.83 13.98 11.93
CA LEU A 367 -35.95 13.04 11.79
C LEU A 367 -36.07 12.57 10.33
N PRO A 368 -36.85 11.51 10.03
CA PRO A 368 -37.14 11.15 8.64
C PRO A 368 -37.69 12.36 7.86
N GLY A 369 -37.20 12.57 6.64
CA GLY A 369 -37.65 13.68 5.78
C GLY A 369 -37.15 15.07 6.16
N SER A 370 -36.53 15.28 7.33
CA SER A 370 -35.94 16.57 7.69
C SER A 370 -34.72 16.88 6.81
N VAL A 371 -34.68 18.09 6.23
CA VAL A 371 -33.56 18.57 5.43
C VAL A 371 -32.66 19.44 6.30
N GLU A 372 -31.37 19.12 6.33
CA GLU A 372 -30.35 19.98 6.90
C GLU A 372 -29.60 20.67 5.76
N GLY A 373 -29.37 21.97 5.90
CA GLY A 373 -28.58 22.73 4.93
C GLY A 373 -27.09 22.33 4.96
N ASP A 374 -26.38 22.68 3.88
CA ASP A 374 -24.94 22.46 3.78
C ASP A 374 -24.21 23.14 4.94
N ALA A 375 -23.37 22.37 5.64
CA ALA A 375 -22.57 22.87 6.74
C ALA A 375 -21.18 22.25 6.72
N MET A 376 -20.14 23.10 6.86
CA MET A 376 -18.77 22.67 7.13
C MET A 376 -18.45 22.88 8.60
N ARG A 377 -17.55 22.04 9.15
CA ARG A 377 -17.04 22.29 10.50
C ARG A 377 -16.34 23.65 10.54
N ARG A 378 -16.48 24.36 11.65
CA ARG A 378 -15.77 25.62 11.90
C ARG A 378 -14.26 25.39 11.77
N LEU A 379 -13.63 26.02 10.79
CA LEU A 379 -12.18 26.07 10.65
C LEU A 379 -11.69 27.38 11.28
N GLN A 380 -10.86 27.28 12.32
CA GLN A 380 -10.23 28.44 12.95
C GLN A 380 -8.72 28.24 12.95
N GLY A 381 -8.01 29.26 12.47
CA GLY A 381 -6.55 29.38 12.53
C GLY A 381 -6.18 30.85 12.36
N ASP A 382 -5.14 31.28 13.07
CA ASP A 382 -4.67 32.66 13.02
C ASP A 382 -3.46 32.75 12.08
N PHE A 383 -3.55 33.65 11.09
CA PHE A 383 -2.42 34.02 10.25
C PHE A 383 -1.93 35.39 10.71
N TYR A 384 -0.74 35.44 11.30
CA TYR A 384 -0.10 36.71 11.68
C TYR A 384 1.25 36.84 10.99
N ALA A 385 1.44 37.96 10.32
CA ALA A 385 2.74 38.43 9.87
C ALA A 385 3.19 39.53 10.85
N ARG A 386 4.26 39.27 11.60
CA ARG A 386 4.89 40.31 12.43
C ARG A 386 6.07 40.91 11.68
N GLY A 387 5.97 42.20 11.37
CA GLY A 387 7.12 42.98 10.92
C GLY A 387 8.00 43.31 12.13
N VAL A 388 9.20 42.77 12.18
CA VAL A 388 10.22 43.15 13.15
C VAL A 388 11.13 44.16 12.48
N MET A 389 11.24 45.37 13.05
CA MET A 389 12.28 46.32 12.63
C MET A 389 13.61 45.85 13.18
N GLN A 390 14.55 45.53 12.29
CA GLN A 390 15.92 45.25 12.67
C GLN A 390 16.64 46.56 13.00
N ALA A 391 17.68 46.48 13.83
CA ALA A 391 18.45 47.64 14.27
C ALA A 391 19.12 48.42 13.11
N ASP A 392 19.21 47.83 11.92
CA ASP A 392 19.70 48.45 10.69
C ASP A 392 18.61 49.18 9.88
N GLY A 393 17.38 49.29 10.40
CA GLY A 393 16.25 49.94 9.77
C GLY A 393 15.50 49.07 8.75
N LYS A 394 15.88 47.80 8.55
CA LYS A 394 15.20 46.88 7.63
C LYS A 394 14.03 46.16 8.32
N ARG A 395 12.94 45.94 7.59
CA ARG A 395 11.79 45.14 8.06
C ARG A 395 12.05 43.66 7.77
N SER A 396 11.98 42.80 8.77
CA SER A 396 11.97 41.34 8.61
C SER A 396 10.60 40.78 8.97
N SER A 397 10.00 39.99 8.08
CA SER A 397 8.73 39.30 8.34
C SER A 397 9.01 37.91 8.92
N VAL A 398 8.61 37.67 10.17
CA VAL A 398 8.61 36.32 10.75
C VAL A 398 7.16 35.84 10.80
N GLY A 399 6.82 34.85 9.97
CA GLY A 399 5.52 34.20 9.96
C GLY A 399 5.58 32.85 10.67
N ALA A 400 4.67 32.61 11.62
CA ALA A 400 4.46 31.28 12.22
C ALA A 400 2.97 30.95 12.18
N ALA A 401 2.61 29.83 11.56
CA ALA A 401 1.24 29.30 11.60
C ALA A 401 1.06 28.43 12.85
N TRP A 402 0.06 28.75 13.68
CA TRP A 402 -0.32 27.90 14.82
C TRP A 402 -1.69 27.26 14.60
N GLY A 403 -1.77 25.96 14.86
CA GLY A 403 -3.01 25.19 14.84
C GLY A 403 -2.96 24.07 15.88
N LYS A 404 -4.12 23.72 16.45
CA LYS A 404 -4.25 22.54 17.32
C LYS A 404 -4.10 21.29 16.45
N ASN A 405 -2.96 20.60 16.56
CA ASN A 405 -2.46 19.53 15.67
C ASN A 405 -2.00 20.02 14.27
N ALA A 406 -1.14 21.05 14.22
CA ALA A 406 -0.61 21.61 12.99
C ALA A 406 0.27 20.63 12.18
N SER A 407 -0.31 19.97 11.17
CA SER A 407 0.45 19.28 10.10
C SER A 407 0.17 19.84 8.68
N LEU A 408 -0.59 20.93 8.56
CA LEU A 408 -0.88 21.54 7.25
C LEU A 408 0.31 22.33 6.69
N PHE A 409 1.24 22.77 7.54
CA PHE A 409 2.51 23.38 7.13
C PHE A 409 3.64 22.84 8.02
N SER A 410 4.48 21.97 7.48
CA SER A 410 5.74 21.59 8.11
C SER A 410 6.74 22.73 7.90
N ASN A 411 6.99 23.54 8.93
CA ASN A 411 8.17 24.38 8.95
C ASN A 411 9.38 23.48 9.24
N ALA A 412 10.07 23.04 8.20
CA ALA A 412 11.45 22.57 8.33
C ALA A 412 12.34 23.80 8.49
N SER A 413 13.10 23.82 9.58
CA SER A 413 13.97 24.90 10.02
C SER A 413 14.98 25.38 8.97
N ARG A 414 15.24 26.69 8.98
CA ARG A 414 16.49 27.41 8.63
C ARG A 414 17.33 26.78 7.51
N SER A 415 17.35 27.40 6.32
CA SER A 415 18.53 27.36 5.46
C SER A 415 19.12 28.76 5.30
N THR A 416 20.44 28.82 5.37
CA THR A 416 21.28 30.00 5.15
C THR A 416 21.55 30.28 3.68
N ASP A 417 21.00 29.51 2.75
CA ASP A 417 21.04 29.80 1.32
C ASP A 417 19.84 29.16 0.63
N GLU A 418 19.25 29.92 -0.28
CA GLU A 418 18.27 29.59 -1.33
C GLU A 418 17.14 28.60 -0.98
N GLN A 419 16.00 29.19 -0.56
CA GLN A 419 14.61 28.88 -0.94
C GLN A 419 13.61 29.23 0.19
N ALA A 420 13.84 30.34 0.87
CA ALA A 420 12.74 31.05 1.51
C ALA A 420 11.88 31.68 0.39
N ILE A 421 10.55 31.58 0.49
CA ILE A 421 9.65 32.42 -0.31
C ILE A 421 9.86 33.85 0.19
N MET A 422 10.84 34.54 -0.40
CA MET A 422 11.12 35.94 -0.13
C MET A 422 10.01 36.75 -0.80
N LEU A 423 9.14 37.35 0.03
CA LEU A 423 8.17 38.34 -0.42
C LEU A 423 8.96 39.57 -0.89
N ASN A 424 8.84 39.84 -2.19
CA ASN A 424 9.75 40.68 -2.97
C ASN A 424 9.64 42.17 -2.58
N THR A 425 10.73 42.80 -2.16
CA THR A 425 10.82 44.27 -2.04
C THR A 425 11.22 44.89 -3.39
N ILE A 426 10.31 45.65 -4.00
CA ILE A 426 10.62 46.55 -5.12
C ILE A 426 11.11 47.88 -4.54
N ALA A 427 12.22 48.40 -5.07
CA ALA A 427 13.06 49.40 -4.42
C ALA A 427 12.53 50.86 -4.34
N ASP A 428 11.32 51.19 -4.81
CA ASP A 428 11.03 52.60 -5.16
C ASP A 428 9.65 53.19 -4.79
N TYR A 429 8.92 52.67 -3.79
CA TYR A 429 7.66 53.30 -3.36
C TYR A 429 7.51 53.57 -1.86
N LYS A 430 7.15 54.82 -1.53
CA LYS A 430 6.84 55.38 -0.19
C LYS A 430 5.45 55.04 0.35
N TYR A 431 4.85 53.93 -0.05
CA TYR A 431 3.54 53.50 0.45
C TYR A 431 3.60 52.03 0.87
N GLU A 432 3.17 51.77 2.10
CA GLU A 432 3.18 50.44 2.72
C GLU A 432 2.33 49.47 1.91
N VAL A 433 2.99 48.53 1.24
CA VAL A 433 2.30 47.46 0.52
C VAL A 433 1.93 46.40 1.54
N VAL A 434 0.63 46.20 1.72
CA VAL A 434 0.08 45.10 2.51
C VAL A 434 0.38 43.80 1.75
N ASP A 435 1.23 42.95 2.33
CA ASP A 435 1.61 41.63 1.80
C ASP A 435 0.36 40.75 1.59
N ARG A 436 -0.04 40.57 0.33
CA ARG A 436 -1.24 39.80 -0.01
C ARG A 436 -0.90 38.33 -0.21
N VAL A 437 -1.24 37.49 0.77
CA VAL A 437 -1.33 36.04 0.58
C VAL A 437 -2.68 35.74 -0.09
N MET A 438 -2.66 35.43 -1.39
CA MET A 438 -3.87 35.01 -2.11
C MET A 438 -4.00 33.49 -2.08
N PHE A 439 -5.02 33.01 -1.38
CA PHE A 439 -5.41 31.60 -1.46
C PHE A 439 -6.59 31.50 -2.42
N ASP A 440 -6.36 30.91 -3.59
CA ASP A 440 -7.39 30.63 -4.56
C ASP A 440 -7.50 29.12 -4.76
N THR A 441 -8.50 28.52 -4.11
CA THR A 441 -8.76 27.09 -4.17
C THR A 441 -9.12 26.59 -5.55
N GLN A 442 -9.60 27.48 -6.45
CA GLN A 442 -10.02 27.12 -7.81
C GLN A 442 -8.87 26.56 -8.65
N ASN A 443 -7.63 26.93 -8.33
CA ASN A 443 -6.43 26.49 -9.07
C ASN A 443 -6.00 25.04 -8.76
N ALA A 444 -6.52 24.44 -7.67
CA ALA A 444 -6.22 23.07 -7.28
C ALA A 444 -7.43 22.13 -7.42
N VAL A 445 -8.64 22.66 -7.22
CA VAL A 445 -9.91 21.93 -7.37
C VAL A 445 -10.96 22.81 -8.05
N PRO A 446 -11.79 22.28 -8.98
CA PRO A 446 -12.86 23.06 -9.59
C PRO A 446 -13.84 23.62 -8.54
N SER A 447 -14.13 24.92 -8.63
CA SER A 447 -15.13 25.58 -7.79
C SER A 447 -16.55 25.37 -8.36
N SER A 448 -17.55 25.44 -7.49
CA SER A 448 -18.98 25.34 -7.84
C SER A 448 -19.82 26.04 -6.77
N ASP A 449 -21.07 26.39 -7.10
CA ASP A 449 -22.06 26.96 -6.17
C ASP A 449 -22.57 25.97 -5.09
N GLU A 450 -21.85 24.88 -4.87
CA GLU A 450 -22.22 23.81 -3.96
C GLU A 450 -20.96 23.13 -3.41
N PHE A 451 -20.90 22.99 -2.09
CA PHE A 451 -19.87 22.18 -1.45
C PHE A 451 -20.25 20.70 -1.55
N ARG A 452 -19.58 19.96 -2.43
CA ARG A 452 -19.84 18.53 -2.65
C ARG A 452 -18.55 17.71 -2.68
N MET A 453 -18.67 16.47 -2.25
CA MET A 453 -17.69 15.43 -2.53
C MET A 453 -17.85 14.95 -3.98
N LEU A 454 -16.85 14.22 -4.50
CA LEU A 454 -17.02 13.49 -5.77
C LEU A 454 -18.28 12.63 -5.70
N ASN A 455 -19.18 12.79 -6.67
CA ASN A 455 -20.48 12.14 -6.69
C ASN A 455 -20.88 11.73 -8.12
N MET A 456 -21.94 10.90 -8.21
CA MET A 456 -22.50 10.40 -9.46
C MET A 456 -24.03 10.43 -9.38
N GLY A 457 -24.69 10.76 -10.48
CA GLY A 457 -26.15 10.84 -10.55
C GLY A 457 -26.81 9.46 -10.58
N VAL A 458 -27.86 9.29 -9.77
CA VAL A 458 -28.74 8.12 -9.74
C VAL A 458 -30.20 8.58 -9.60
N THR A 459 -31.14 7.76 -10.04
CA THR A 459 -32.57 8.03 -9.83
C THR A 459 -32.97 7.52 -8.44
N LEU A 460 -33.45 8.41 -7.57
CA LEU A 460 -34.09 7.98 -6.32
C LEU A 460 -35.50 7.47 -6.64
N THR A 461 -35.78 6.25 -6.20
CA THR A 461 -37.04 5.56 -6.46
C THR A 461 -37.74 5.16 -5.17
N MET A 462 -39.06 5.00 -5.25
CA MET A 462 -39.89 4.42 -4.21
C MET A 462 -40.66 3.24 -4.77
N TYR A 463 -40.76 2.16 -4.00
CA TYR A 463 -41.58 1.02 -4.36
C TYR A 463 -43.04 1.23 -3.95
N LEU A 464 -43.96 1.07 -4.90
CA LEU A 464 -45.40 1.09 -4.67
C LEU A 464 -46.06 -0.28 -4.88
N GLY A 465 -45.33 -1.24 -5.47
CA GLY A 465 -45.80 -2.62 -5.66
C GLY A 465 -46.91 -2.82 -6.70
N VAL A 466 -47.23 -1.77 -7.46
CA VAL A 466 -48.32 -1.73 -8.45
C VAL A 466 -47.85 -1.30 -9.82
#